data_AF-A0A2M7P6F7-F1
#
_entry.id   AF-A0A2M7P6F7-F1
#
_cell.length_a   1.000
_cell.length_b   1.000
_cell.length_c   1.000
_cell.angle_alpha   90.00
_cell.angle_beta   90.00
_cell.angle_gamma   90.00
#
_symmetry.space_group_name_H-M   'P 1'
#
loop_
_entity.id
_entity.type
_entity.pdbx_description
1 polymer ?
#
loop_
_entity_poly.entity_id
_entity_poly.type
_entity_poly.pdbx_seq_one_letter_code
_entity_poly.pdbx_strand_id
1 'polypeptide(L)'
;MQSCTANTREALSPCTLVIFGASGDLTARKLIPALHGLFCTDSQPRPFQIVGCARTPLNTEAFRDLLLEALTNRGPEPPAGWQKFAQHLAYIPVQYDDAQAFTELAASLRQMDRDHQTQGNRIFYLATPPSLYPVIAAQLGRAGLAAEKTGGNGWVRIVVEKPFGRDLASALELDQVLHQSFHEHQIFRIDHYLAKETVQNILM
;
A
#
# COMPACT_ATOMS: atom_id res chain seq x y z
N MET A 1 27.04 -5.70 25.27
CA MET A 1 26.34 -4.45 24.88
C MET A 1 27.07 -3.90 23.67
N GLN A 2 26.69 -4.33 22.47
CA GLN A 2 27.34 -3.92 21.23
C GLN A 2 26.56 -2.72 20.67
N SER A 3 27.24 -1.59 20.58
CA SER A 3 26.68 -0.32 20.12
C SER A 3 26.34 -0.38 18.63
N CYS A 4 25.10 -0.06 18.29
CA CYS A 4 24.67 0.20 16.92
C CYS A 4 25.34 1.48 16.40
N THR A 5 26.40 1.36 15.61
CA THR A 5 26.82 2.45 14.71
C THR A 5 25.86 2.45 13.52
N ALA A 6 24.93 3.40 13.53
CA ALA A 6 23.97 3.60 12.46
C ALA A 6 24.69 4.05 11.18
N ASN A 7 24.60 3.24 10.14
CA ASN A 7 24.80 3.70 8.77
C ASN A 7 23.67 4.72 8.51
N THR A 8 24.00 5.97 8.19
CA THR A 8 23.03 7.07 8.08
C THR A 8 22.11 6.83 6.89
N ARG A 9 21.05 6.04 7.08
CA ARG A 9 19.95 5.90 6.12
C ARG A 9 19.29 7.27 5.99
N GLU A 10 19.25 7.79 4.77
CA GLU A 10 18.48 8.98 4.45
C GLU A 10 17.05 8.83 4.99
N ALA A 11 16.54 9.86 5.66
CA ALA A 11 15.24 9.79 6.32
C ALA A 11 14.14 9.51 5.29
N LEU A 12 13.38 8.43 5.48
CA LEU A 12 12.32 8.04 4.57
C LEU A 12 11.24 9.13 4.51
N SER A 13 10.86 9.57 3.30
CA SER A 13 9.82 10.58 3.11
C SER A 13 8.47 10.09 3.66
N PRO A 14 7.71 10.96 4.35
CA PRO A 14 6.36 10.63 4.84
C PRO A 14 5.47 10.09 3.73
N CYS A 15 4.55 9.17 4.00
CA CYS A 15 3.60 8.71 2.98
C CYS A 15 2.35 8.02 3.53
N THR A 16 1.36 7.86 2.65
CA THR A 16 0.17 7.03 2.88
C THR A 16 0.26 5.78 2.01
N LEU A 17 0.16 4.60 2.63
CA LEU A 17 -0.03 3.32 1.93
C LEU A 17 -1.51 3.02 1.81
N VAL A 18 -2.03 2.96 0.59
CA VAL A 18 -3.42 2.63 0.28
C VAL A 18 -3.47 1.19 -0.24
N ILE A 19 -4.15 0.31 0.47
CA ILE A 19 -4.25 -1.12 0.13
C ILE A 19 -5.62 -1.38 -0.48
N PHE A 20 -5.67 -1.62 -1.79
CA PHE A 20 -6.87 -2.15 -2.44
C PHE A 20 -6.96 -3.65 -2.19
N GLY A 21 -8.14 -4.14 -1.83
CA GLY A 21 -8.33 -5.53 -1.40
C GLY A 21 -7.95 -5.73 0.08
N ALA A 22 -8.12 -4.68 0.90
CA ALA A 22 -7.70 -4.68 2.29
C ALA A 22 -8.41 -5.72 3.17
N SER A 23 -9.65 -6.11 2.84
CA SER A 23 -10.37 -7.20 3.51
C SER A 23 -9.96 -8.60 3.02
N GLY A 24 -9.03 -8.67 2.07
CA GLY A 24 -8.57 -9.91 1.45
C GLY A 24 -7.47 -10.62 2.24
N ASP A 25 -7.30 -11.89 1.89
CA ASP A 25 -6.38 -12.81 2.55
C ASP A 25 -4.89 -12.40 2.45
N LEU A 26 -4.45 -11.87 1.31
CA LEU A 26 -3.06 -11.38 1.13
C LEU A 26 -2.74 -10.27 2.15
N THR A 27 -3.68 -9.35 2.35
CA THR A 27 -3.54 -8.25 3.29
C THR A 27 -3.38 -8.77 4.71
N ALA A 28 -4.29 -9.64 5.14
CA ALA A 28 -4.31 -10.22 6.48
C ALA A 28 -3.09 -11.11 6.77
N ARG A 29 -2.69 -11.98 5.83
CA ARG A 29 -1.63 -12.97 6.07
C ARG A 29 -0.21 -12.47 5.81
N LYS A 30 -0.04 -11.46 4.96
CA LYS A 30 1.30 -11.00 4.52
C LYS A 30 1.54 -9.52 4.77
N LEU A 31 0.68 -8.64 4.24
CA LEU A 31 0.96 -7.20 4.27
C LEU A 31 0.92 -6.64 5.69
N ILE A 32 -0.15 -6.89 6.43
CA ILE A 32 -0.33 -6.35 7.77
C ILE A 32 0.71 -6.90 8.77
N PRO A 33 1.02 -8.21 8.80
CA PRO A 33 2.13 -8.71 9.61
C PRO A 33 3.48 -8.07 9.27
N ALA A 34 3.77 -7.85 7.98
CA ALA A 34 5.01 -7.20 7.55
C ALA A 34 5.06 -5.71 7.97
N LEU A 35 3.96 -4.98 7.79
CA LEU A 35 3.84 -3.56 8.19
C LEU A 35 3.91 -3.38 9.70
N HIS A 36 3.27 -4.27 10.46
CA HIS A 36 3.39 -4.31 11.92
C HIS A 36 4.84 -4.58 12.34
N GLY A 37 5.52 -5.53 11.68
CA GLY A 37 6.94 -5.79 11.90
C GLY A 37 7.81 -4.53 11.68
N LEU A 38 7.62 -3.83 10.55
CA LEU A 38 8.31 -2.57 10.26
C LEU A 38 8.05 -1.51 11.34
N PHE A 39 6.81 -1.42 11.82
CA PHE A 39 6.42 -0.51 12.89
C PHE A 39 7.15 -0.82 14.21
N CYS A 40 7.23 -2.10 14.58
CA CYS A 40 7.94 -2.54 15.80
C CYS A 40 9.44 -2.27 15.75
N THR A 41 10.05 -2.27 14.56
CA THR A 41 11.48 -2.00 14.37
C THR A 41 11.80 -0.55 14.02
N ASP A 42 10.80 0.35 14.10
CA ASP A 42 10.92 1.77 13.74
C ASP A 42 11.56 2.00 12.36
N SER A 43 11.20 1.15 11.40
CA SER A 43 11.78 1.12 10.05
C SER A 43 10.84 1.69 8.98
N GLN A 44 9.76 2.33 9.40
CA GLN A 44 8.77 3.00 8.57
C GLN A 44 9.09 4.49 8.39
N PRO A 45 8.56 5.14 7.34
CA PRO A 45 8.58 6.59 7.24
C PRO A 45 7.83 7.26 8.40
N ARG A 46 8.14 8.52 8.68
CA ARG A 46 7.44 9.32 9.69
C ARG A 46 7.12 10.70 9.12
N PRO A 47 5.84 11.09 9.00
CA PRO A 47 4.60 10.31 9.25
C PRO A 47 4.32 9.16 8.27
N PHE A 48 3.59 8.13 8.73
CA PHE A 48 3.12 7.02 7.91
C PHE A 48 1.67 6.64 8.26
N GLN A 49 0.82 6.48 7.25
CA GLN A 49 -0.59 6.11 7.38
C GLN A 49 -0.91 4.93 6.47
N ILE A 50 -1.84 4.07 6.88
CA ILE A 50 -2.31 2.93 6.09
C ILE A 50 -3.82 3.04 5.92
N VAL A 51 -4.28 3.07 4.68
CA VAL A 51 -5.70 3.15 4.34
C VAL A 51 -6.11 1.87 3.62
N GLY A 52 -6.97 1.08 4.24
CA GLY A 52 -7.59 -0.09 3.61
C GLY A 52 -8.75 0.33 2.72
N CYS A 53 -8.81 -0.21 1.49
CA CYS A 53 -9.89 0.01 0.54
C CYS A 53 -10.44 -1.31 0.01
N ALA A 54 -11.70 -1.61 0.26
CA ALA A 54 -12.39 -2.75 -0.34
C ALA A 54 -13.89 -2.53 -0.50
N ARG A 55 -14.53 -3.41 -1.28
CA ARG A 55 -15.98 -3.39 -1.50
C ARG A 55 -16.79 -3.75 -0.24
N THR A 56 -16.15 -4.43 0.73
CA THR A 56 -16.79 -4.81 1.99
C THR A 56 -17.17 -3.55 2.77
N PRO A 57 -18.44 -3.38 3.19
CA PRO A 57 -18.88 -2.19 3.93
C PRO A 57 -18.47 -2.29 5.41
N LEU A 58 -17.20 -2.01 5.70
CA LEU A 58 -16.65 -1.92 7.04
C LEU A 58 -16.42 -0.46 7.43
N ASN A 59 -16.40 -0.18 8.73
CA ASN A 59 -15.80 1.02 9.29
C ASN A 59 -14.35 0.73 9.74
N THR A 60 -13.64 1.78 10.16
CA THR A 60 -12.23 1.67 10.59
C THR A 60 -12.06 0.74 11.80
N GLU A 61 -12.98 0.77 12.74
CA GLU A 61 -12.95 -0.06 13.96
C GLU A 61 -13.08 -1.54 13.60
N ALA A 62 -14.10 -1.91 12.81
CA ALA A 62 -14.30 -3.27 12.35
C ALA A 62 -13.14 -3.78 11.48
N PHE A 63 -12.52 -2.89 10.68
CA PHE A 63 -11.32 -3.23 9.94
C PHE A 63 -10.13 -3.51 10.86
N ARG A 64 -9.92 -2.71 11.91
CA ARG A 64 -8.88 -2.94 12.92
C ARG A 64 -9.12 -4.27 13.64
N ASP A 65 -10.35 -4.57 14.02
CA ASP A 65 -10.69 -5.83 14.70
C ASP A 65 -10.40 -7.05 13.81
N LEU A 66 -10.80 -6.99 12.53
CA LEU A 66 -10.50 -8.03 11.54
C LEU A 66 -9.00 -8.26 11.39
N LEU A 67 -8.20 -7.19 11.37
CA LEU A 67 -6.74 -7.29 11.27
C LEU A 67 -6.09 -7.79 12.56
N LEU A 68 -6.63 -7.40 13.72
CA LEU A 68 -6.18 -7.90 15.01
C LEU A 68 -6.38 -9.42 15.07
N GLU A 69 -7.56 -9.92 14.69
CA GLU A 69 -7.87 -11.35 14.62
C GLU A 69 -6.90 -12.10 13.71
N ALA A 70 -6.59 -11.52 12.54
CA ALA A 70 -5.60 -12.09 11.63
C ALA A 70 -4.19 -12.20 12.24
N LEU A 71 -3.82 -11.27 13.14
CA LEU A 71 -2.52 -11.27 13.82
C LEU A 71 -2.50 -12.18 15.06
N THR A 72 -3.61 -12.29 15.80
CA THR A 72 -3.75 -13.13 17.01
C THR A 72 -3.93 -14.61 16.72
N ASN A 73 -4.13 -15.01 15.46
CA ASN A 73 -3.95 -16.42 15.06
C ASN A 73 -2.53 -16.98 15.36
N ARG A 74 -1.62 -16.15 15.89
CA ARG A 74 -0.27 -16.52 16.37
C ARG A 74 -0.15 -16.62 17.91
N GLY A 75 -1.20 -16.33 18.69
CA GLY A 75 -1.20 -16.40 20.15
C GLY A 75 -2.40 -15.67 20.82
N PRO A 76 -2.74 -15.99 22.08
CA PRO A 76 -3.94 -15.48 22.75
C PRO A 76 -3.92 -13.97 23.08
N GLU A 77 -2.75 -13.35 23.09
CA GLU A 77 -2.59 -11.92 23.39
C GLU A 77 -2.43 -11.08 22.12
N PRO A 78 -2.95 -9.83 22.10
CA PRO A 78 -2.65 -8.89 21.03
C PRO A 78 -1.14 -8.72 20.84
N PRO A 79 -0.66 -8.63 19.58
CA PRO A 79 0.75 -8.37 19.32
C PRO A 79 1.25 -7.11 20.05
N ALA A 80 2.47 -7.17 20.57
CA ALA A 80 3.11 -6.04 21.21
C ALA A 80 3.11 -4.81 20.28
N GLY A 81 2.63 -3.67 20.78
CA GLY A 81 2.56 -2.43 20.01
C GLY A 81 1.32 -2.28 19.12
N TRP A 82 0.42 -3.27 19.08
CA TRP A 82 -0.79 -3.23 18.25
C TRP A 82 -1.63 -1.96 18.46
N GLN A 83 -1.92 -1.58 19.70
CA GLN A 83 -2.74 -0.39 19.99
C GLN A 83 -2.18 0.89 19.38
N LYS A 84 -0.85 1.03 19.33
CA LYS A 84 -0.18 2.18 18.69
C LYS A 84 -0.22 2.04 17.18
N PHE A 85 0.10 0.86 16.65
CA PHE A 85 0.05 0.59 15.21
C PHE A 85 -1.35 0.83 14.62
N ALA A 86 -2.40 0.38 15.31
CA ALA A 86 -3.78 0.50 14.88
C ALA A 86 -4.22 1.96 14.68
N GLN A 87 -3.63 2.92 15.39
CA GLN A 87 -3.93 4.35 15.22
C GLN A 87 -3.54 4.88 13.83
N HIS A 88 -2.63 4.21 13.14
CA HIS A 88 -2.23 4.52 11.77
C HIS A 88 -3.11 3.86 10.70
N LEU A 89 -4.07 3.02 11.12
CA LEU A 89 -4.96 2.29 10.21
C LEU A 89 -6.27 3.05 10.06
N ALA A 90 -6.69 3.29 8.83
CA ALA A 90 -8.01 3.76 8.44
C ALA A 90 -8.62 2.82 7.40
N TYR A 91 -9.95 2.85 7.25
CA TYR A 91 -10.65 2.09 6.22
C TYR A 91 -11.64 2.98 5.46
N ILE A 92 -11.68 2.81 4.15
CA ILE A 92 -12.65 3.47 3.26
C ILE A 92 -13.26 2.40 2.36
N PRO A 93 -14.59 2.15 2.43
CA PRO A 93 -15.24 1.27 1.47
C PRO A 93 -15.22 1.92 0.07
N VAL A 94 -14.81 1.16 -0.94
CA VAL A 94 -14.70 1.66 -2.32
C VAL A 94 -15.22 0.61 -3.29
N GLN A 95 -16.20 0.99 -4.12
CA GLN A 95 -16.59 0.21 -5.29
C GLN A 95 -15.63 0.53 -6.43
N TYR A 96 -14.99 -0.50 -7.00
CA TYR A 96 -13.86 -0.30 -7.91
C TYR A 96 -14.26 0.24 -9.28
N ASP A 97 -15.48 -0.03 -9.71
CA ASP A 97 -16.07 0.42 -10.97
C ASP A 97 -16.81 1.76 -10.86
N ASP A 98 -16.90 2.35 -9.68
CA ASP A 98 -17.60 3.61 -9.42
C ASP A 98 -16.64 4.81 -9.40
N ALA A 99 -16.78 5.71 -10.37
CA ALA A 99 -15.97 6.94 -10.45
C ALA A 99 -16.24 7.92 -9.29
N GLN A 100 -17.47 7.95 -8.75
CA GLN A 100 -17.79 8.80 -7.61
C GLN A 100 -17.05 8.31 -6.36
N ALA A 101 -17.00 7.00 -6.13
CA ALA A 101 -16.25 6.42 -5.01
C ALA A 101 -14.75 6.81 -5.04
N PHE A 102 -14.12 6.89 -6.22
CA PHE A 102 -12.73 7.35 -6.33
C PHE A 102 -12.57 8.86 -6.14
N THR A 103 -13.58 9.65 -6.50
CA THR A 103 -13.61 11.09 -6.22
C THR A 103 -13.67 11.35 -4.71
N GLU A 104 -14.51 10.60 -4.00
CA GLU A 104 -14.64 10.64 -2.55
C GLU A 104 -13.37 10.14 -1.86
N LEU A 105 -12.79 9.02 -2.33
CA LEU A 105 -11.49 8.53 -1.88
C LEU A 105 -10.41 9.62 -2.02
N ALA A 106 -10.35 10.31 -3.15
CA ALA A 106 -9.39 11.38 -3.37
C ALA A 106 -9.59 12.59 -2.44
N ALA A 107 -10.84 12.90 -2.08
CA ALA A 107 -11.13 13.94 -1.09
C ALA A 107 -10.65 13.51 0.31
N SER A 108 -10.97 12.28 0.73
CA SER A 108 -10.55 11.73 2.03
C SER A 108 -9.04 11.63 2.16
N LEU A 109 -8.33 11.14 1.13
CA LEU A 109 -6.86 11.10 1.15
C LEU A 109 -6.25 12.49 1.25
N ARG A 110 -6.78 13.48 0.52
CA ARG A 110 -6.32 14.88 0.63
C ARG A 110 -6.56 15.47 2.01
N GLN A 111 -7.63 15.08 2.69
CA GLN A 111 -7.90 15.49 4.07
C GLN A 111 -6.88 14.85 5.03
N MET A 112 -6.67 13.52 4.93
CA MET A 112 -5.66 12.82 5.72
C MET A 112 -4.25 13.37 5.49
N ASP A 113 -3.92 13.77 4.27
CA ASP A 113 -2.62 14.36 3.97
C ASP A 113 -2.38 15.67 4.75
N ARG A 114 -3.45 16.45 5.00
CA ARG A 114 -3.39 17.66 5.83
C ARG A 114 -3.28 17.32 7.31
N ASP A 115 -4.10 16.38 7.77
CA ASP A 115 -4.22 16.05 9.19
C ASP A 115 -2.98 15.31 9.72
N HIS A 116 -2.36 14.49 8.87
CA HIS A 116 -1.22 13.64 9.24
C HIS A 116 0.10 14.04 8.57
N GLN A 117 0.12 15.12 7.78
CA GLN A 117 1.32 15.66 7.15
C GLN A 117 2.12 14.64 6.31
N THR A 118 1.42 13.76 5.58
CA THR A 118 2.02 12.75 4.68
C THR A 118 2.54 13.34 3.37
N GLN A 119 2.40 14.67 3.19
CA GLN A 119 2.88 15.45 2.06
C GLN A 119 2.28 15.04 0.70
N GLY A 120 1.20 14.23 0.72
CA GLY A 120 0.57 13.71 -0.50
C GLY A 120 1.35 12.59 -1.18
N ASN A 121 2.40 12.06 -0.55
CA ASN A 121 3.17 10.92 -1.05
C ASN A 121 2.34 9.64 -0.86
N ARG A 122 2.21 8.82 -1.90
CA ARG A 122 1.29 7.67 -1.88
C ARG A 122 1.86 6.41 -2.50
N ILE A 123 1.56 5.28 -1.87
CA ILE A 123 1.75 3.94 -2.44
C ILE A 123 0.38 3.30 -2.57
N PHE A 124 -0.04 2.94 -3.78
CA PHE A 124 -1.25 2.17 -4.04
C PHE A 124 -0.88 0.70 -4.22
N TYR A 125 -1.18 -0.14 -3.23
CA TYR A 125 -0.94 -1.58 -3.29
C TYR A 125 -2.19 -2.31 -3.78
N LEU A 126 -2.09 -2.99 -4.92
CA LEU A 126 -3.20 -3.76 -5.48
C LEU A 126 -3.20 -5.19 -4.97
N ALA A 127 -3.67 -5.41 -3.74
CA ALA A 127 -3.92 -6.74 -3.16
C ALA A 127 -5.26 -7.33 -3.64
N THR A 128 -5.57 -7.16 -4.92
CA THR A 128 -6.80 -7.61 -5.59
C THR A 128 -6.48 -8.64 -6.69
N PRO A 129 -7.49 -9.38 -7.18
CA PRO A 129 -7.34 -10.19 -8.39
C PRO A 129 -6.83 -9.37 -9.59
N PRO A 130 -5.96 -9.93 -10.45
CA PRO A 130 -5.35 -9.20 -11.57
C PRO A 130 -6.34 -8.58 -12.56
N SER A 131 -7.52 -9.16 -12.71
CA SER A 131 -8.60 -8.63 -13.56
C SER A 131 -9.10 -7.25 -13.13
N LEU A 132 -8.81 -6.82 -11.90
CA LEU A 132 -9.20 -5.51 -11.36
C LEU A 132 -8.11 -4.46 -11.51
N TYR A 133 -6.87 -4.82 -11.87
CA TYR A 133 -5.79 -3.84 -11.99
C TYR A 133 -6.08 -2.77 -13.05
N PRO A 134 -6.55 -3.11 -14.26
CA PRO A 134 -6.92 -2.11 -15.27
C PRO A 134 -7.96 -1.11 -14.77
N VAL A 135 -8.98 -1.63 -14.08
CA VAL A 135 -10.10 -0.82 -13.56
C VAL A 135 -9.61 0.14 -12.49
N ILE A 136 -8.89 -0.36 -11.49
CA ILE A 136 -8.40 0.46 -10.37
C ILE A 136 -7.39 1.49 -10.88
N ALA A 137 -6.45 1.10 -11.74
CA ALA A 137 -5.44 2.02 -12.28
C ALA A 137 -6.08 3.17 -13.08
N ALA A 138 -7.05 2.86 -13.96
CA ALA A 138 -7.77 3.88 -14.72
C ALA A 138 -8.56 4.84 -13.83
N GLN A 139 -9.21 4.33 -12.77
CA GLN A 139 -9.96 5.17 -11.84
C GLN A 139 -9.04 6.06 -10.98
N LEU A 140 -7.88 5.55 -10.54
CA LEU A 140 -6.84 6.35 -9.88
C LEU A 140 -6.36 7.49 -10.79
N GLY A 141 -6.12 7.21 -12.08
CA GLY A 141 -5.76 8.22 -13.07
C GLY A 141 -6.84 9.30 -13.22
N ARG A 142 -8.09 8.89 -13.44
CA ARG A 142 -9.25 9.80 -13.60
C ARG A 142 -9.50 10.68 -12.38
N ALA A 143 -9.31 10.14 -11.18
CA ALA A 143 -9.45 10.90 -9.93
C ALA A 143 -8.26 11.83 -9.63
N GLY A 144 -7.23 11.85 -10.49
CA GLY A 144 -6.01 12.63 -10.29
C GLY A 144 -5.13 12.08 -9.17
N LEU A 145 -5.36 10.84 -8.74
CA LEU A 145 -4.61 10.19 -7.67
C LEU A 145 -3.25 9.65 -8.14
N ALA A 146 -3.08 9.43 -9.44
CA ALA A 146 -1.83 8.99 -10.05
C ALA A 146 -0.82 10.13 -10.33
N ALA A 147 -1.28 11.39 -10.30
CA ALA A 147 -0.48 12.55 -10.65
C ALA A 147 0.54 12.91 -9.57
N GLU A 148 1.79 13.12 -9.97
CA GLU A 148 2.85 13.60 -9.08
C GLU A 148 2.91 15.12 -9.06
N LYS A 149 3.31 15.70 -7.92
CA LYS A 149 3.58 17.14 -7.82
C LYS A 149 5.05 17.45 -8.09
N THR A 150 5.30 18.63 -8.66
CA THR A 150 6.66 19.16 -8.83
C THR A 150 7.20 19.72 -7.52
N GLY A 151 8.47 19.48 -7.19
CA GLY A 151 9.15 20.07 -6.03
C GLY A 151 9.46 19.11 -4.86
N GLY A 152 9.54 17.81 -5.12
CA GLY A 152 10.06 16.81 -4.16
C GLY A 152 9.04 16.20 -3.19
N ASN A 153 7.79 16.68 -3.21
CA ASN A 153 6.67 16.12 -2.44
C ASN A 153 5.55 15.69 -3.38
N GLY A 154 4.69 14.77 -2.94
CA GLY A 154 3.57 14.27 -3.71
C GLY A 154 3.96 13.24 -4.78
N TRP A 155 4.98 12.42 -4.53
CA TRP A 155 5.28 11.27 -5.39
C TRP A 155 4.20 10.20 -5.25
N VAL A 156 3.97 9.43 -6.32
CA VAL A 156 2.93 8.40 -6.33
C VAL A 156 3.48 7.13 -6.94
N ARG A 157 3.24 6.00 -6.27
CA ARG A 157 3.66 4.67 -6.73
C ARG A 157 2.47 3.72 -6.73
N ILE A 158 2.45 2.80 -7.68
CA ILE A 158 1.50 1.69 -7.76
C ILE A 158 2.26 0.37 -7.68
N VAL A 159 1.78 -0.53 -6.82
CA VAL A 159 2.36 -1.85 -6.60
C VAL A 159 1.38 -2.89 -7.11
N VAL A 160 1.83 -3.72 -8.05
CA VAL A 160 1.05 -4.80 -8.65
C VAL A 160 1.72 -6.15 -8.36
N GLU A 161 0.90 -7.17 -8.12
CA GLU A 161 1.35 -8.53 -7.84
C GLU A 161 1.22 -9.43 -9.08
N LYS A 162 1.97 -10.53 -9.08
CA LYS A 162 1.79 -11.56 -10.10
C LYS A 162 0.41 -12.23 -10.00
N PRO A 163 -0.15 -12.75 -11.10
CA PRO A 163 0.41 -12.76 -12.46
C PRO A 163 0.24 -11.43 -13.21
N PHE A 164 1.26 -11.03 -13.97
CA PHE A 164 1.25 -9.82 -14.81
C PHE A 164 0.66 -10.06 -16.21
N GLY A 165 -0.27 -10.99 -16.34
CA GLY A 165 -0.68 -11.58 -17.61
C GLY A 165 -0.47 -13.09 -17.63
N ARG A 166 -1.10 -13.76 -18.60
CA ARG A 166 -1.04 -15.22 -18.78
C ARG A 166 -0.23 -15.62 -20.02
N ASP A 167 0.03 -14.64 -20.88
CA ASP A 167 0.76 -14.72 -22.12
C ASP A 167 1.33 -13.32 -22.45
N LEU A 168 2.12 -13.23 -23.52
CA LEU A 168 2.72 -11.95 -23.94
C LEU A 168 1.67 -10.88 -24.24
N ALA A 169 0.56 -11.26 -24.89
CA ALA A 169 -0.47 -10.31 -25.30
C ALA A 169 -1.15 -9.66 -24.09
N SER A 170 -1.60 -10.48 -23.13
CA SER A 170 -2.23 -10.00 -21.90
C SER A 170 -1.26 -9.24 -20.98
N ALA A 171 0.04 -9.56 -21.03
CA ALA A 171 1.04 -8.79 -20.30
C ALA A 171 1.26 -7.39 -20.89
N LEU A 172 1.36 -7.30 -22.23
CA LEU A 172 1.47 -6.01 -22.93
C LEU A 172 0.22 -5.16 -22.74
N GLU A 173 -0.97 -5.78 -22.72
CA GLU A 173 -2.22 -5.07 -22.44
C GLU A 173 -2.23 -4.48 -21.03
N LEU A 174 -1.86 -5.26 -20.00
CA LEU A 174 -1.77 -4.76 -18.63
C LEU A 174 -0.77 -3.59 -18.53
N ASP A 175 0.40 -3.76 -19.14
CA ASP A 175 1.45 -2.75 -19.17
C ASP A 175 0.97 -1.44 -19.79
N GLN A 176 0.33 -1.53 -20.97
CA GLN A 176 -0.24 -0.37 -21.66
C GLN A 176 -1.29 0.34 -20.82
N VAL A 177 -2.17 -0.39 -20.12
CA VAL A 177 -3.20 0.22 -19.29
C VAL A 177 -2.60 0.94 -18.08
N LEU A 178 -1.61 0.35 -17.40
CA LEU A 178 -0.93 1.02 -16.30
C LEU A 178 -0.28 2.33 -16.78
N HIS A 179 0.34 2.31 -17.95
CA HIS A 179 0.98 3.47 -18.55
C HIS A 179 0.05 4.59 -19.00
N GLN A 180 -1.26 4.36 -19.08
CA GLN A 180 -2.22 5.44 -19.32
C GLN A 180 -2.30 6.41 -18.14
N SER A 181 -1.98 5.95 -16.92
CA SER A 181 -2.12 6.74 -15.69
C SER A 181 -0.81 6.92 -14.93
N PHE A 182 0.16 6.03 -15.11
CA PHE A 182 1.42 6.01 -14.36
C PHE A 182 2.64 6.00 -15.29
N HIS A 183 3.67 6.76 -14.94
CA HIS A 183 5.00 6.65 -15.54
C HIS A 183 5.72 5.40 -15.02
N GLU A 184 6.69 4.87 -15.77
CA GLU A 184 7.35 3.61 -15.41
C GLU A 184 8.02 3.64 -14.03
N HIS A 185 8.62 4.76 -13.61
CA HIS A 185 9.24 4.88 -12.29
C HIS A 185 8.22 4.82 -11.13
N GLN A 186 6.93 4.97 -11.43
CA GLN A 186 5.84 4.85 -10.46
C GLN A 186 5.36 3.39 -10.32
N ILE A 187 5.70 2.50 -11.26
CA ILE A 187 5.13 1.14 -11.32
C ILE A 187 6.09 0.12 -10.71
N PHE A 188 5.64 -0.54 -9.64
CA PHE A 188 6.38 -1.55 -8.91
C PHE A 188 5.73 -2.91 -9.08
N ARG A 189 6.34 -3.75 -9.91
CA ARG A 189 5.88 -5.12 -10.19
C ARG A 189 6.55 -6.08 -9.21
N ILE A 190 5.79 -6.68 -8.30
CA ILE A 190 6.33 -7.53 -7.24
C ILE A 190 6.65 -8.94 -7.74
N ASP A 191 7.91 -9.31 -7.65
CA ASP A 191 8.34 -10.70 -7.58
C ASP A 191 9.08 -10.93 -6.25
N HIS A 192 8.44 -11.66 -5.33
CA HIS A 192 9.00 -11.93 -4.01
C HIS A 192 10.31 -12.74 -4.04
N TYR A 193 10.67 -13.37 -5.16
CA TYR A 193 11.99 -14.01 -5.29
C TYR A 193 13.12 -12.98 -5.28
N LEU A 194 12.90 -11.77 -5.81
CA LEU A 194 13.90 -10.68 -5.83
C LEU A 194 14.21 -10.13 -4.43
N ALA A 195 13.35 -10.41 -3.45
CA ALA A 195 13.56 -10.04 -2.05
C ALA A 195 14.31 -11.10 -1.24
N LYS A 196 14.66 -12.25 -1.83
CA LYS A 196 15.43 -13.29 -1.12
C LYS A 196 16.89 -12.87 -1.04
N GLU A 197 17.46 -12.99 0.15
CA GLU A 197 18.87 -12.64 0.44
C GLU A 197 19.83 -13.30 -0.55
N THR A 198 19.63 -14.58 -0.86
CA THR A 198 20.46 -15.31 -1.83
C THR A 198 20.44 -14.71 -3.23
N VAL A 199 19.33 -14.11 -3.66
CA VAL A 199 19.21 -13.45 -4.97
C VAL A 199 19.85 -12.06 -4.93
N GLN A 200 19.63 -11.31 -3.85
CA GLN A 200 20.25 -9.98 -3.67
C GLN A 200 21.79 -10.07 -3.62
N ASN A 201 22.32 -11.15 -3.03
CA ASN A 201 23.76 -11.41 -2.94
C ASN A 201 24.43 -11.71 -4.29
N ILE A 202 23.68 -11.92 -5.38
CA ILE A 202 24.28 -12.10 -6.73
C ILE A 202 24.82 -10.76 -7.27
N LEU A 203 24.22 -9.65 -6.85
CA LEU A 203 24.56 -8.31 -7.35
C LEU A 203 25.51 -7.53 -6.43
N MET A 204 25.92 -8.13 -5.30
CA MET A 204 26.89 -7.57 -4.35
C MET A 204 28.27 -8.17 -4.56
#